data_AF-A0A5K0VNP2-F1
#
_entry.id   AF-A0A5K0VNP2-F1
#
_cell.length_a   1.000
_cell.length_b   1.000
_cell.length_c   1.000
_cell.angle_alpha   90.00
_cell.angle_beta   90.00
_cell.angle_gamma   90.00
#
_symmetry.space_group_name_H-M   'P 1'
#
loop_
_entity.id
_entity.type
_entity.pdbx_description
1 polymer ?
#
loop_
_entity_poly.entity_id
_entity_poly.type
_entity_poly.pdbx_seq_one_letter_code
_entity_poly.pdbx_strand_id
1 'polypeptide(L)' 'YMHEVCQPPLVHRNLKSANVLLDDDFSAHVSDCGLDSIYTGSCASQ' A
#
# COMPACT_ATOMS: atom_id res chain seq x y z
N TYR A 1 -3.89 9.03 7.75
CA TYR A 1 -4.00 7.74 8.48
C TYR A 1 -2.66 6.99 8.51
N MET A 2 -2.11 6.56 7.37
CA MET A 2 -0.92 5.68 7.33
C MET A 2 0.33 6.23 8.05
N HIS A 3 0.63 7.54 7.96
CA HIS A 3 1.81 8.13 8.58
C HIS A 3 1.61 8.60 10.03
N GLU A 4 0.38 8.95 10.40
CA GLU A 4 0.10 9.69 11.65
C GLU A 4 -0.71 8.88 12.66
N VAL A 5 -1.43 7.84 12.20
CA VAL A 5 -2.34 7.05 13.04
C VAL A 5 -1.86 5.61 13.19
N CYS A 6 -1.17 5.05 12.19
CA CYS A 6 -0.57 3.72 12.30
C CYS A 6 0.71 3.74 13.16
N GLN A 7 0.85 2.74 14.05
CA GLN A 7 2.07 2.50 14.82
C GLN A 7 2.57 1.06 14.58
N PRO A 8 3.77 0.87 13.98
CA PRO A 8 4.67 1.89 13.44
C PRO A 8 4.07 2.62 12.21
N PRO A 9 4.54 3.84 11.89
CA PRO A 9 4.10 4.57 10.69
C PRO A 9 4.30 3.74 9.42
N LEU A 10 3.25 3.64 8.59
CA LEU A 10 3.26 2.85 7.36
C LEU A 10 3.55 3.74 6.16
N VAL A 11 4.67 3.51 5.48
CA VAL A 11 5.03 4.23 4.24
C VAL A 11 4.56 3.41 3.03
N HIS A 12 3.73 4.01 2.16
CA HIS A 12 3.13 3.31 1.01
C HIS A 12 4.14 2.88 -0.08
N ARG A 13 5.16 3.70 -0.34
CA ARG A 13 6.25 3.52 -1.34
C ARG A 13 5.85 3.45 -2.83
N ASN A 14 4.65 3.01 -3.16
CA ASN A 14 4.14 2.95 -4.55
C ASN A 14 2.83 3.75 -4.74
N LEU A 15 2.83 5.04 -4.37
CA LEU A 15 1.63 5.89 -4.49
C LEU A 15 1.54 6.51 -5.89
N LYS A 16 0.59 6.04 -6.68
CA LYS A 16 0.29 6.52 -8.05
C LYS A 16 -1.23 6.48 -8.29
N SER A 17 -1.73 7.21 -9.30
CA SER A 17 -3.16 7.28 -9.59
C SER A 17 -3.79 5.90 -9.84
N ALA A 18 -3.07 4.99 -10.48
CA ALA A 18 -3.52 3.61 -10.71
C ALA A 18 -3.76 2.80 -9.42
N ASN A 19 -3.22 3.25 -8.29
CA ASN A 19 -3.34 2.58 -6.98
C ASN A 19 -4.30 3.32 -6.05
N VAL A 20 -4.95 4.38 -6.53
CA VAL A 20 -6.07 5.05 -5.86
C VAL A 20 -7.34 4.60 -6.54
N LEU A 21 -8.04 3.66 -5.91
CA LEU A 21 -9.27 3.08 -6.41
C LEU A 21 -10.46 3.93 -5.98
N LEU A 22 -11.52 3.91 -6.77
CA LEU A 22 -12.81 4.52 -6.45
C LEU A 22 -13.85 3.42 -6.30
N ASP A 23 -14.69 3.52 -5.28
CA ASP A 23 -15.89 2.69 -5.16
C ASP A 23 -17.11 3.32 -5.87
N ASP A 24 -18.27 2.67 -5.76
CA ASP A 24 -19.52 3.10 -6.40
C ASP A 24 -20.00 4.47 -5.91
N ASP A 25 -19.58 4.87 -4.71
CA ASP A 25 -19.88 6.18 -4.10
C ASP A 25 -18.80 7.23 -4.41
N PHE A 26 -17.85 6.93 -5.31
CA PHE A 26 -16.69 7.75 -5.64
C PHE A 26 -15.77 8.06 -4.45
N SER A 27 -15.78 7.21 -3.42
CA SER A 27 -14.85 7.32 -2.30
C SER A 27 -13.49 6.74 -2.69
N ALA A 28 -12.43 7.45 -2.33
CA ALA A 28 -11.07 7.06 -2.68
C ALA A 28 -10.48 6.06 -1.67
N HIS A 29 -9.97 4.95 -2.19
CA HIS A 29 -9.31 3.88 -1.44
C HIS A 29 -7.89 3.66 -1.95
N VAL A 30 -6.94 3.51 -1.04
CA VAL A 30 -5.53 3.32 -1.38
C VAL A 30 -5.20 1.81 -1.39
N SER A 31 -4.59 1.32 -2.47
CA SER A 31 -4.30 -0.10 -2.73
C SER A 31 -2.79 -0.36 -2.92
N ASP A 32 -2.36 -1.63 -2.89
CA ASP A 32 -0.95 -2.05 -3.03
C ASP A 32 0.02 -1.52 -1.94
N CYS A 33 -0.48 -1.27 -0.74
CA CYS A 33 0.35 -0.88 0.40
C CYS A 33 1.32 -2.01 0.78
N GLY A 34 2.63 -1.77 0.73
CA GLY A 34 3.64 -2.69 1.27
C GLY A 34 3.92 -3.95 0.46
N LEU A 35 3.42 -4.05 -0.78
CA LEU A 35 3.73 -5.17 -1.68
C LEU A 35 5.20 -5.16 -2.15
N ASP A 36 5.84 -3.99 -2.18
CA ASP A 36 7.27 -3.86 -2.52
C ASP A 36 8.16 -4.67 -1.58
N SER A 37 7.84 -4.68 -0.27
CA SER A 37 8.58 -5.48 0.73
C SER A 37 8.36 -6.98 0.62
N ILE A 38 7.21 -7.41 0.07
CA ILE A 38 6.91 -8.84 -0.13
C ILE A 38 7.72 -9.38 -1.31
N TYR A 39 7.84 -8.59 -2.39
CA TYR A 39 8.66 -8.94 -3.54
C TYR A 39 10.15 -9.05 -3.20
N THR A 40 10.64 -8.30 -2.21
CA THR A 40 12.03 -8.42 -1.76
C THR A 40 12.28 -9.57 -0.78
N GLY A 41 11.24 -10.30 -0.35
CA GLY A 41 11.31 -11.30 0.73
C GLY A 41 10.89 -12.73 0.36
N SER A 42 10.29 -12.98 -0.81
CA SER A 42 9.79 -14.31 -1.19
C SER A 42 10.69 -15.10 -2.16
N CYS A 43 11.94 -14.68 -2.36
CA CYS A 43 12.99 -15.49 -3.00
C CYS A 43 14.16 -15.70 -2.03
N ALA A 44 13.86 -16.21 -0.84
CA ALA A 44 14.82 -16.81 0.06
C ALA A 44 14.20 -18.10 0.62
N SER A 45 14.01 -19.06 -0.29
CA SER A 45 13.85 -20.50 -0.08
C SER A 45 13.03 -21.12 -1.23
N GLN A 46 13.72 -21.47 -2.31
CA GLN A 46 13.57 -22.79 -2.94
C GLN A 46 14.98 -23.34 -3.15
#